data_AF-A0A7Y9QY51-F1
#
_entry.id   AF-A0A7Y9QY51-F1
#
_cell.length_a   1.000
_cell.length_b   1.000
_cell.length_c   1.000
_cell.angle_alpha   90.00
_cell.angle_beta   90.00
_cell.angle_gamma   90.00
#
_symmetry.space_group_name_H-M   'P 1'
#
loop_
_entity.id
_entity.type
_entity.pdbx_description
1 polymer ?
#
loop_
_entity_poly.entity_id
_entity_poly.type
_entity_poly.pdbx_seq_one_letter_code
_entity_poly.pdbx_strand_id
1 'polypeptide(L)'
;MKIGCALSVGLVAAIFCGQAGAATWYGFNKIYTDKNMYYFDRDTVMKTSISTTLWVKVVTDTTQEQNDGIYSVALKYFYNCSARTLQVMVSANYDKTGKFLKSFNEPGRAQDIIPDSIGEGIMRVVCASDFPKSKSRDVYFPIEDSDLYKNTNEYFEYIRSKADPAPK
;
A
#
# COMPACT_ATOMS: atom_id res chain seq x y z
N MET A 1 -7.37 32.14 6.16
CA MET A 1 -6.16 32.92 6.44
C MET A 1 -5.41 33.10 5.12
N LYS A 2 -5.46 34.29 4.52
CA LYS A 2 -4.87 34.58 3.20
C LYS A 2 -3.46 35.15 3.44
N ILE A 3 -2.42 34.45 3.00
CA ILE A 3 -1.05 34.96 3.05
C ILE A 3 -0.73 35.55 1.68
N GLY A 4 -0.63 36.88 1.61
CA GLY A 4 -0.17 37.61 0.45
C GLY A 4 1.36 37.58 0.38
N CYS A 5 1.90 37.20 -0.78
CA CYS A 5 3.33 37.17 -1.06
C CYS A 5 3.72 38.51 -1.71
N ALA A 6 4.32 39.42 -0.95
CA ALA A 6 4.86 40.68 -1.48
C ALA A 6 6.26 40.43 -2.06
N LEU A 7 6.45 40.78 -3.34
CA LEU A 7 7.72 40.67 -4.06
C LEU A 7 8.65 41.84 -3.73
N SER A 8 9.81 41.54 -3.14
CA SER A 8 10.96 42.44 -3.07
C SER A 8 11.98 42.03 -4.13
N VAL A 9 12.38 42.96 -4.98
CA VAL A 9 13.36 42.78 -6.06
C VAL A 9 14.76 42.67 -5.44
N GLY A 10 15.37 41.48 -5.47
CA GLY A 10 16.77 41.27 -5.09
C GLY A 10 17.09 39.80 -4.79
N LEU A 11 17.82 39.17 -5.72
CA LEU A 11 18.31 37.78 -5.67
C LEU A 11 17.21 36.69 -5.76
N VAL A 12 16.92 36.28 -7.00
CA VAL A 12 16.03 35.15 -7.35
C VAL A 12 16.71 33.84 -6.91
N ALA A 13 16.66 33.53 -5.62
CA ALA A 13 16.73 32.16 -5.15
C ALA A 13 15.39 31.51 -5.54
N ALA A 14 15.36 30.90 -6.72
CA ALA A 14 14.27 30.03 -7.14
C ALA A 14 14.21 28.88 -6.13
N ILE A 15 13.41 29.06 -5.07
CA ILE A 15 12.98 28.00 -4.19
C ILE A 15 12.14 27.12 -5.10
N PHE A 16 12.79 26.14 -5.73
CA PHE A 16 12.12 24.96 -6.22
C PHE A 16 11.49 24.33 -4.98
N CYS A 17 10.26 24.74 -4.67
CA CYS A 17 9.35 23.92 -3.89
C CYS A 17 9.20 22.63 -4.70
N GLY A 18 10.12 21.70 -4.49
CA GLY A 18 10.00 20.35 -4.99
C GLY A 18 8.64 19.88 -4.53
N GLN A 19 7.72 19.70 -5.48
CA GLN A 19 6.46 19.06 -5.18
C GLN A 19 6.84 17.68 -4.67
N ALA A 20 6.77 17.50 -3.35
CA ALA A 20 6.78 16.17 -2.77
C ALA A 20 5.54 15.51 -3.35
N GLY A 21 5.73 14.71 -4.41
CA GLY A 21 4.65 13.98 -5.04
C GLY A 21 3.97 13.15 -3.97
N ALA A 22 2.66 13.29 -3.85
CA ALA A 22 1.89 12.36 -3.04
C ALA A 22 2.12 10.96 -3.61
N ALA A 23 2.33 9.97 -2.74
CA ALA A 23 2.53 8.59 -3.16
C ALA A 23 1.37 8.11 -4.03
N THR A 24 1.69 7.44 -5.15
CA THR A 24 0.68 6.93 -6.09
C THR A 24 0.30 5.50 -5.73
N TRP A 25 -0.80 5.34 -5.01
CA TRP A 25 -1.24 4.03 -4.52
C TRP A 25 -2.15 3.29 -5.49
N TYR A 26 -1.98 1.97 -5.53
CA TYR A 26 -2.80 1.03 -6.28
C TYR A 26 -3.30 -0.08 -5.36
N GLY A 27 -4.56 -0.47 -5.49
CA GLY A 27 -5.13 -1.63 -4.80
C GLY A 27 -4.89 -2.91 -5.58
N PHE A 28 -4.47 -3.98 -4.91
CA PHE A 28 -4.44 -5.30 -5.53
C PHE A 28 -5.87 -5.81 -5.73
N ASN A 29 -6.17 -6.28 -6.93
CA ASN A 29 -7.49 -6.86 -7.22
C ASN A 29 -7.51 -8.33 -6.76
N LYS A 30 -8.62 -8.77 -6.16
CA LYS A 30 -8.83 -10.15 -5.66
C LYS A 30 -7.83 -10.66 -4.62
N ILE A 31 -6.97 -9.79 -4.09
CA ILE A 31 -6.03 -10.09 -3.01
C ILE A 31 -6.47 -9.27 -1.80
N TYR A 32 -7.35 -9.87 -0.99
CA TYR A 32 -7.88 -9.30 0.23
C TYR A 32 -8.21 -10.42 1.21
N THR A 33 -8.35 -10.07 2.49
CA THR A 33 -8.98 -10.96 3.47
C THR A 33 -10.38 -10.44 3.81
N ASP A 34 -11.07 -11.15 4.69
CA ASP A 34 -12.32 -10.69 5.32
C ASP A 34 -12.20 -9.33 6.04
N LYS A 35 -10.96 -8.88 6.33
CA LYS A 35 -10.68 -7.69 7.16
C LYS A 35 -9.63 -6.75 6.59
N ASN A 36 -8.89 -7.17 5.57
CA ASN A 36 -7.74 -6.41 5.08
C ASN A 36 -7.78 -6.20 3.57
N MET A 37 -7.48 -4.97 3.18
CA MET A 37 -7.17 -4.59 1.80
C MET A 37 -5.67 -4.36 1.65
N TYR A 38 -5.13 -4.69 0.48
CA TYR A 38 -3.71 -4.59 0.19
C TYR A 38 -3.47 -3.59 -0.94
N TYR A 39 -2.55 -2.67 -0.70
CA TYR A 39 -2.18 -1.60 -1.62
C TYR A 39 -0.69 -1.60 -1.85
N PHE A 40 -0.22 -1.13 -3.01
CA PHE A 40 1.20 -0.86 -3.22
C PHE A 40 1.44 0.55 -3.74
N ASP A 41 2.60 1.11 -3.41
CA ASP A 41 3.05 2.40 -3.91
C ASP A 41 3.83 2.20 -5.21
N ARG A 42 3.23 2.60 -6.33
CA ARG A 42 3.77 2.42 -7.67
C ARG A 42 5.13 3.11 -7.85
N ASP A 43 5.33 4.25 -7.20
CA ASP A 43 6.52 5.08 -7.41
C ASP A 43 7.74 4.51 -6.66
N THR A 44 7.52 3.55 -5.77
CA THR A 44 8.58 2.88 -4.99
C THR A 44 9.02 1.55 -5.56
N VAL A 45 8.39 1.10 -6.65
CA VAL A 45 8.67 -0.21 -7.24
C VAL A 45 10.06 -0.21 -7.89
N MET A 46 10.94 -1.05 -7.35
CA MET A 46 12.26 -1.34 -7.91
C MET A 46 12.25 -2.80 -8.40
N LYS A 47 12.27 -3.00 -9.72
CA LYS A 47 12.20 -4.32 -10.34
C LYS A 47 13.50 -4.66 -11.07
N THR A 48 13.97 -5.88 -10.88
CA THR A 48 15.06 -6.51 -11.64
C THR A 48 14.52 -7.74 -12.38
N SER A 49 15.40 -8.47 -13.08
CA SER A 49 15.02 -9.74 -13.73
C SER A 49 14.64 -10.84 -12.74
N ILE A 50 15.14 -10.80 -11.51
CA ILE A 50 14.96 -11.89 -10.52
C ILE A 50 14.21 -11.45 -9.26
N SER A 51 14.04 -10.14 -9.03
CA SER A 51 13.48 -9.62 -7.80
C SER A 51 12.65 -8.37 -7.99
N THR A 52 11.75 -8.12 -7.04
CA THR A 52 10.96 -6.88 -6.96
C THR A 52 10.95 -6.37 -5.52
N THR A 53 11.29 -5.10 -5.33
CA THR A 53 11.18 -4.39 -4.05
C THR A 53 10.09 -3.34 -4.17
N LEU A 54 9.21 -3.25 -3.19
CA LEU A 54 8.11 -2.27 -3.18
C LEU A 54 7.57 -2.06 -1.76
N TRP A 55 6.89 -0.94 -1.56
CA TRP A 55 6.05 -0.77 -0.39
C TRP A 55 4.66 -1.37 -0.63
N VAL A 56 4.21 -2.18 0.31
CA VAL A 56 2.85 -2.69 0.41
C VAL A 56 2.22 -2.14 1.68
N LYS A 57 1.04 -1.54 1.59
CA LYS A 57 0.27 -1.12 2.76
C LYS A 57 -0.94 -2.01 2.93
N VAL A 58 -1.06 -2.59 4.12
CA VAL A 58 -2.21 -3.36 4.56
C VAL A 58 -3.09 -2.43 5.37
N VAL A 59 -4.34 -2.24 4.96
CA VAL A 59 -5.32 -1.41 5.67
C VAL A 59 -6.44 -2.30 6.15
N THR A 60 -6.72 -2.23 7.45
CA THR A 60 -7.76 -3.04 8.11
C THR A 60 -9.08 -2.30 8.11
N ASP A 61 -10.18 -3.04 7.99
CA ASP A 61 -11.54 -2.54 8.22
C ASP A 61 -11.59 -1.74 9.53
N THR A 62 -12.03 -0.48 9.45
CA THR A 62 -12.06 0.42 10.61
C THR A 62 -13.01 0.00 11.72
N THR A 63 -13.89 -0.97 11.47
CA THR A 63 -14.72 -1.58 12.52
C THR A 63 -14.00 -2.65 13.33
N GLN A 64 -12.78 -3.00 12.94
CA GLN A 64 -11.92 -3.99 13.58
C GLN A 64 -10.61 -3.31 13.97
N GLU A 65 -10.56 -2.75 15.19
CA GLU A 65 -9.31 -2.23 15.74
C GLU A 65 -8.32 -3.40 15.91
N GLN A 66 -7.10 -3.27 15.37
CA GLN A 66 -6.01 -4.16 15.79
C GLN A 66 -5.47 -3.71 17.14
N ASN A 67 -4.69 -4.57 17.79
CA ASN A 67 -4.01 -4.24 19.03
C ASN A 67 -3.23 -2.91 18.93
N ASP A 68 -3.24 -2.14 20.02
CA ASP A 68 -2.48 -0.90 20.19
C ASP A 68 -2.87 0.25 19.24
N GLY A 69 -4.12 0.32 18.77
CA GLY A 69 -4.61 1.42 17.93
C GLY A 69 -4.05 1.43 16.52
N ILE A 70 -3.51 0.30 16.04
CA ILE A 70 -2.97 0.15 14.70
C ILE A 70 -4.12 -0.18 13.74
N TYR A 71 -4.20 0.55 12.63
CA TYR A 71 -5.22 0.34 11.59
C TYR A 71 -4.62 0.08 10.22
N SER A 72 -3.37 0.49 10.00
CA SER A 72 -2.64 0.08 8.81
C SER A 72 -1.17 -0.14 9.10
N VAL A 73 -0.56 -1.01 8.29
CA VAL A 73 0.87 -1.31 8.33
C VAL A 73 1.43 -1.18 6.92
N ALA A 74 2.41 -0.32 6.73
CA ALA A 74 3.21 -0.27 5.52
C ALA A 74 4.45 -1.17 5.69
N LEU A 75 4.69 -2.05 4.73
CA LEU A 75 5.75 -3.03 4.71
C LEU A 75 6.58 -2.83 3.45
N LYS A 76 7.89 -2.64 3.61
CA LYS A 76 8.81 -2.69 2.47
C LYS A 76 9.16 -4.14 2.22
N TYR A 77 8.60 -4.71 1.16
CA TYR A 77 8.87 -6.08 0.77
C TYR A 77 10.00 -6.17 -0.24
N PHE A 78 10.79 -7.23 -0.11
CA PHE A 78 11.69 -7.74 -1.13
C PHE A 78 11.23 -9.13 -1.54
N TYR A 79 10.80 -9.28 -2.79
CA TYR A 79 10.43 -10.56 -3.39
C TYR A 79 11.58 -11.06 -4.26
N ASN A 80 12.02 -12.29 -4.04
CA ASN A 80 12.84 -13.02 -4.99
C ASN A 80 11.93 -13.91 -5.85
N CYS A 81 11.68 -13.48 -7.08
CA CYS A 81 10.75 -14.12 -8.00
C CYS A 81 11.24 -15.49 -8.48
N SER A 82 12.56 -15.69 -8.59
CA SER A 82 13.13 -16.98 -9.00
C SER A 82 13.12 -18.00 -7.87
N ALA A 83 13.46 -17.57 -6.64
CA ALA A 83 13.51 -18.44 -5.48
C ALA A 83 12.14 -18.60 -4.77
N ARG A 84 11.14 -17.80 -5.16
CA ARG A 84 9.83 -17.71 -4.50
C ARG A 84 9.92 -17.42 -3.00
N THR A 85 10.77 -16.46 -2.64
CA THR A 85 10.94 -16.02 -1.25
C THR A 85 10.50 -14.57 -1.07
N LEU A 86 10.03 -14.27 0.15
CA LEU A 86 9.65 -12.94 0.61
C LEU A 86 10.49 -12.55 1.82
N GLN A 87 10.93 -11.31 1.86
CA GLN A 87 11.59 -10.70 3.00
C GLN A 87 10.92 -9.37 3.34
N VAL A 88 10.61 -9.16 4.62
CA VAL A 88 10.16 -7.86 5.14
C VAL A 88 11.38 -7.06 5.54
N MET A 89 11.65 -5.97 4.83
CA MET A 89 12.82 -5.12 5.04
C MET A 89 12.56 -4.05 6.10
N VAL A 90 11.36 -3.47 6.08
CA VAL A 90 10.93 -2.38 6.95
C VAL A 90 9.44 -2.54 7.23
N SER A 91 8.99 -2.17 8.42
CA SER A 91 7.58 -1.96 8.73
C SER A 91 7.33 -0.59 9.36
N ALA A 92 6.16 -0.01 9.08
CA ALA A 92 5.70 1.23 9.67
C ALA A 92 4.21 1.13 9.99
N ASN A 93 3.83 1.45 11.23
CA ASN A 93 2.47 1.34 11.72
C ASN A 93 1.81 2.72 11.76
N TYR A 94 0.52 2.74 11.46
CA TYR A 94 -0.29 3.94 11.41
C TYR A 94 -1.63 3.71 12.13
N ASP A 95 -2.16 4.79 12.71
CA ASP A 95 -3.50 4.78 13.29
C ASP A 95 -4.60 4.91 12.22
N LYS A 96 -5.86 4.97 12.67
CA LYS A 96 -7.05 5.11 11.82
C LYS A 96 -7.12 6.41 11.02
N THR A 97 -6.33 7.42 11.38
CA THR A 97 -6.26 8.71 10.68
C THR A 97 -5.12 8.78 9.68
N GLY A 98 -4.32 7.70 9.55
CA GLY A 98 -3.10 7.71 8.75
C GLY A 98 -1.91 8.33 9.47
N LYS A 99 -2.02 8.64 10.76
CA LYS A 99 -0.90 9.19 11.52
C LYS A 99 0.11 8.09 11.81
N PHE A 100 1.38 8.38 11.54
CA PHE A 100 2.50 7.51 11.87
C PHE A 100 2.59 7.28 13.39
N LEU A 101 2.75 6.01 13.79
CA LEU A 101 2.92 5.60 15.18
C LEU A 101 4.38 5.20 15.46
N LYS A 102 4.88 4.20 14.75
CA LYS A 102 6.23 3.62 14.93
C LYS A 102 6.69 2.89 13.69
N SER A 103 8.00 2.70 13.55
CA SER A 103 8.61 1.90 12.49
C SER A 103 9.69 0.97 13.02
N PHE A 104 9.89 -0.14 12.32
CA PHE A 104 10.94 -1.11 12.59
C PHE A 104 11.77 -1.28 11.31
N ASN A 105 13.07 -1.01 11.40
CA ASN A 105 14.01 -1.03 10.26
C ASN A 105 14.98 -2.22 10.34
N GLU A 106 14.54 -3.33 10.93
CA GLU A 106 15.33 -4.54 11.05
C GLU A 106 14.81 -5.55 10.01
N PRO A 107 15.56 -5.81 8.92
CA PRO A 107 15.14 -6.77 7.93
C PRO A 107 14.97 -8.15 8.55
N GLY A 108 13.79 -8.74 8.38
CA GLY A 108 13.53 -10.12 8.75
C GLY A 108 14.35 -11.09 7.89
N ARG A 109 14.33 -12.38 8.23
CA ARG A 109 14.87 -13.42 7.34
C ARG A 109 13.96 -13.59 6.12
N ALA A 110 14.55 -13.88 4.97
CA ALA A 110 13.77 -14.33 3.82
C ALA A 110 13.08 -15.66 4.16
N GLN A 111 11.82 -15.78 3.75
CA GLN A 111 11.00 -16.97 3.98
C GLN A 111 10.41 -17.44 2.67
N ASP A 112 10.21 -18.75 2.55
CA ASP A 112 9.52 -19.34 1.41
C ASP A 112 8.07 -18.89 1.39
N ILE A 113 7.57 -18.59 0.19
CA ILE A 113 6.20 -18.18 0.00
C ILE A 113 5.30 -19.42 0.00
N ILE A 114 4.42 -19.47 0.99
CA ILE A 114 3.44 -20.55 1.15
C ILE A 114 2.43 -20.50 -0.01
N PRO A 115 2.16 -21.62 -0.71
CA PRO A 115 1.11 -21.71 -1.72
C PRO A 115 -0.26 -21.27 -1.18
N ASP A 116 -1.08 -20.69 -2.05
CA ASP A 116 -2.45 -20.20 -1.75
C ASP A 116 -2.53 -19.15 -0.63
N SER A 117 -1.39 -18.58 -0.24
CA SER A 117 -1.33 -17.45 0.69
C SER A 117 -1.50 -16.11 -0.04
N ILE A 118 -1.84 -15.08 0.72
CA ILE A 118 -1.79 -13.68 0.25
C ILE A 118 -0.40 -13.34 -0.29
N GLY A 119 0.66 -13.84 0.35
CA GLY A 119 2.04 -13.65 -0.11
C GLY A 119 2.27 -14.19 -1.51
N GLU A 120 1.70 -15.35 -1.84
CA GLU A 120 1.76 -15.91 -3.20
C GLU A 120 0.94 -15.08 -4.19
N GLY A 121 -0.28 -14.68 -3.82
CA GLY A 121 -1.12 -13.81 -4.63
C GLY A 121 -0.37 -12.55 -5.05
N ILE A 122 0.22 -11.83 -4.08
CA ILE A 122 1.01 -10.62 -4.34
C ILE A 122 2.23 -10.96 -5.20
N MET A 123 2.96 -12.05 -4.90
CA MET A 123 4.14 -12.44 -5.67
C MET A 123 3.81 -12.63 -7.16
N ARG A 124 2.71 -13.33 -7.47
CA ARG A 124 2.29 -13.56 -8.87
C ARG A 124 2.10 -12.26 -9.62
N VAL A 125 1.54 -11.24 -8.96
CA VAL A 125 1.36 -9.89 -9.52
C VAL A 125 2.70 -9.19 -9.69
N VAL A 126 3.48 -9.05 -8.62
CA VAL A 126 4.69 -8.20 -8.63
C VAL A 126 5.82 -8.81 -9.46
N CYS A 127 5.84 -10.14 -9.61
CA CYS A 127 6.82 -10.85 -10.44
C CYS A 127 6.45 -10.90 -11.92
N ALA A 128 5.21 -10.56 -12.31
CA ALA A 128 4.79 -10.50 -13.72
C ALA A 128 5.66 -9.51 -14.53
N SER A 129 6.02 -9.86 -15.76
CA SER A 129 6.99 -9.11 -16.59
C SER A 129 6.58 -7.67 -16.86
N ASP A 130 5.29 -7.37 -16.87
CA ASP A 130 4.71 -6.05 -17.15
C ASP A 130 4.45 -5.22 -15.88
N PHE A 131 4.66 -5.75 -14.67
CA PHE A 131 4.51 -5.00 -13.42
C PHE A 131 5.58 -3.89 -13.27
N PRO A 132 5.24 -2.67 -12.79
CA PRO A 132 3.93 -2.14 -12.38
C PRO A 132 3.24 -1.34 -13.50
N LYS A 133 3.55 -1.65 -14.76
CA LYS A 133 3.05 -0.96 -15.96
C LYS A 133 1.86 -1.65 -16.62
N SER A 134 1.40 -2.79 -16.07
CA SER A 134 0.20 -3.47 -16.53
C SER A 134 -0.98 -2.50 -16.55
N LYS A 135 -1.74 -2.55 -17.65
CA LYS A 135 -2.99 -1.79 -17.82
C LYS A 135 -4.22 -2.58 -17.39
N SER A 136 -4.03 -3.86 -17.04
CA SER A 136 -5.14 -4.73 -16.65
C SER A 136 -5.64 -4.38 -15.26
N ARG A 137 -6.90 -3.95 -15.18
CA ARG A 137 -7.60 -3.73 -13.91
C ARG A 137 -7.95 -5.03 -13.18
N ASP A 138 -7.80 -6.18 -13.85
CA ASP A 138 -8.03 -7.50 -13.25
C ASP A 138 -6.94 -7.87 -12.23
N VAL A 139 -5.80 -7.18 -12.27
CA VAL A 139 -4.65 -7.45 -11.41
C VAL A 139 -4.52 -6.41 -10.30
N TYR A 140 -4.64 -5.13 -10.64
CA TYR A 140 -4.64 -4.03 -9.69
C TYR A 140 -5.28 -2.78 -10.30
N PHE A 141 -5.71 -1.83 -9.47
CA PHE A 141 -6.39 -0.60 -9.91
C PHE A 141 -5.86 0.62 -9.15
N PRO A 142 -5.80 1.81 -9.80
CA PRO A 142 -5.37 3.03 -9.12
C PRO A 142 -6.36 3.43 -8.04
N ILE A 143 -5.87 3.99 -6.93
CA ILE A 143 -6.71 4.60 -5.90
C ILE A 143 -6.79 6.10 -6.15
N GLU A 144 -8.00 6.57 -6.45
CA GLU A 144 -8.27 8.00 -6.62
C GLU A 144 -7.99 8.75 -5.32
N ASP A 145 -7.39 9.94 -5.43
CA ASP A 145 -6.98 10.81 -4.32
C ASP A 145 -6.02 10.18 -3.28
N SER A 146 -5.50 8.98 -3.54
CA SER A 146 -4.62 8.24 -2.64
C SER A 146 -5.21 8.00 -1.22
N ASP A 147 -6.54 8.08 -1.05
CA ASP A 147 -7.22 7.82 0.22
C ASP A 147 -7.54 6.34 0.39
N LEU A 148 -6.54 5.60 0.88
CA LEU A 148 -6.62 4.17 1.10
C LEU A 148 -7.64 3.78 2.18
N TYR A 149 -7.84 4.63 3.18
CA TYR A 149 -8.72 4.36 4.31
C TYR A 149 -10.18 4.45 3.88
N LYS A 150 -10.53 5.52 3.17
CA LYS A 150 -11.85 5.68 2.55
C LYS A 150 -12.14 4.50 1.61
N ASN A 151 -11.21 4.17 0.72
CA ASN A 151 -11.39 3.06 -0.21
C ASN A 151 -11.61 1.71 0.50
N THR A 152 -10.85 1.45 1.57
CA THR A 152 -11.01 0.24 2.39
C THR A 152 -12.39 0.19 3.06
N ASN A 153 -12.83 1.31 3.64
CA ASN A 153 -14.13 1.39 4.32
C ASN A 153 -15.29 1.18 3.35
N GLU A 154 -15.28 1.87 2.21
CA GLU A 154 -16.32 1.75 1.18
C GLU A 154 -16.41 0.31 0.67
N TYR A 155 -15.27 -0.37 0.49
CA TYR A 155 -15.25 -1.78 0.09
C TYR A 155 -15.94 -2.67 1.13
N PHE A 156 -15.57 -2.57 2.41
CA PHE A 156 -16.16 -3.43 3.45
C PHE A 156 -17.62 -3.06 3.78
N GLU A 157 -18.02 -1.79 3.65
CA GLU A 157 -19.43 -1.38 3.68
C GLU A 157 -20.22 -2.04 2.55
N TYR A 158 -19.69 -2.02 1.32
CA TYR A 158 -20.32 -2.68 0.18
C TYR A 158 -20.48 -4.19 0.43
N ILE A 159 -19.43 -4.89 0.85
CA ILE A 159 -19.50 -6.33 1.13
C ILE A 159 -20.54 -6.64 2.22
N ARG A 160 -20.57 -5.85 3.31
CA ARG A 160 -21.57 -6.02 4.38
C ARG A 160 -23.00 -5.76 3.89
N SER A 161 -23.21 -4.79 3.00
CA SER A 161 -24.52 -4.51 2.41
C SER A 161 -25.05 -5.65 1.52
N LYS A 162 -24.15 -6.51 1.03
CA LYS A 162 -24.47 -7.68 0.20
C LYS A 162 -24.62 -8.97 1.01
N ALA A 163 -24.26 -8.97 2.29
CA ALA A 163 -24.48 -10.11 3.15
C ALA A 163 -25.99 -10.28 3.39
N ASP A 164 -26.57 -11.36 2.86
CA ASP A 164 -27.95 -11.74 3.16
C ASP A 164 -28.06 -12.02 4.66
N PRO A 165 -28.91 -11.30 5.43
CA PRO A 165 -29.09 -11.60 6.83
C PRO A 165 -29.68 -13.01 6.94
N ALA A 166 -28.91 -13.94 7.51
CA ALA A 166 -29.39 -15.29 7.77
C ALA A 166 -30.77 -15.23 8.47
N PRO A 167 -31.76 -16.04 8.05
CA PRO A 167 -33.06 -16.08 8.69
C PRO A 167 -32.90 -16.32 10.20
N LYS A 168 -33.59 -15.50 11.00
CA LYS A 168 -33.63 -15.65 12.46
C LYS A 168 -34.48 -16.83 12.88
#